data_AF-A0A5C7AIR5-F1
#
_entry.id   AF-A0A5C7AIR5-F1
#
_cell.length_a   1.000
_cell.length_b   1.000
_cell.length_c   1.000
_cell.angle_alpha   90.00
_cell.angle_beta   90.00
_cell.angle_gamma   90.00
#
_symmetry.space_group_name_H-M   'P 1'
#
loop_
_entity.id
_entity.type
_entity.pdbx_description
1 polymer ?
#
loop_
_entity_poly.entity_id
_entity_poly.type
_entity_poly.pdbx_seq_one_letter_code
_entity_poly.pdbx_strand_id
1 'polypeptide(L)'
;MNIISTIDYQTLQIRKLLMDDFEKGMLIQQFKVCEEETKFLDFYALQSYITETNIINLIVLKSIQYNCTNIINLWNEKLINLPDDMFEKCFFIKDEPPIIRFSTWFKFHAIYLKDSEFQFYDTIFEKKQFIKKHNDTTKSFIIQDIIIICNNILNFITSAYPEILPQSQADFKQINKDLSNDNVFEMKNHLIPKIDIYDVFKHFEVLTKTTNKNDEFYLTNEQLLIFIKTTFADKKPIKQNFNCKGFQKKKVRKVFYDFYFNNKNKETNHTRLKRKYFNIMNDAFYGFNENDYTDFAK
;
A
#
# COMPACT_ATOMS: atom_id res chain seq x y z
N MET A 1 22.15 8.64 16.42
CA MET A 1 21.22 7.51 16.24
C MET A 1 21.81 6.58 15.17
N ASN A 2 21.62 5.25 15.22
CA ASN A 2 22.12 4.41 14.10
C ASN A 2 21.24 4.60 12.86
N ILE A 3 21.75 4.26 11.68
CA ILE A 3 21.03 4.52 10.42
C ILE A 3 19.66 3.84 10.35
N ILE A 4 19.50 2.63 10.91
CA ILE A 4 18.20 1.94 10.92
C ILE A 4 17.18 2.72 11.74
N SER A 5 17.54 3.11 12.96
CA SER A 5 16.68 3.92 13.81
C SER A 5 16.37 5.28 13.18
N THR A 6 17.37 5.90 12.53
CA THR A 6 17.16 7.12 11.75
C THR A 6 16.10 6.90 10.68
N ILE A 7 16.27 5.93 9.78
CA ILE A 7 15.30 5.64 8.71
C ILE A 7 13.90 5.32 9.28
N ASP A 8 13.82 4.55 10.37
CA ASP A 8 12.54 4.24 11.01
C ASP A 8 11.81 5.49 11.49
N TYR A 9 12.53 6.37 12.19
CA TYR A 9 11.97 7.64 12.64
C TYR A 9 11.54 8.52 11.45
N GLN A 10 12.40 8.67 10.43
CA GLN A 10 12.10 9.52 9.28
C GLN A 10 10.86 9.01 8.52
N THR A 11 10.78 7.70 8.25
CA THR A 11 9.63 7.09 7.57
C THR A 11 8.35 7.18 8.41
N LEU A 12 8.44 7.08 9.74
CA LEU A 12 7.30 7.34 10.62
C LEU A 12 6.79 8.78 10.53
N GLN A 13 7.69 9.79 10.53
CA GLN A 13 7.30 11.20 10.44
C GLN A 13 6.67 11.52 9.08
N ILE A 14 7.26 11.02 7.99
CA ILE A 14 6.69 11.19 6.65
C ILE A 14 5.29 10.58 6.57
N ARG A 15 5.11 9.36 7.09
CA ARG A 15 3.79 8.71 7.12
C ARG A 15 2.76 9.56 7.85
N LYS A 16 3.14 10.19 8.98
CA LYS A 16 2.24 11.09 9.72
C LYS A 16 1.85 12.31 8.90
N LEU A 17 2.81 13.00 8.26
CA LEU A 17 2.52 14.14 7.39
C LEU A 17 1.54 13.79 6.27
N LEU A 18 1.77 12.65 5.60
CA LEU A 18 0.90 12.19 4.52
C LEU A 18 -0.51 11.79 5.00
N MET A 19 -0.62 11.28 6.24
CA MET A 19 -1.92 11.03 6.87
C MET A 19 -2.65 12.34 7.20
N ASP A 20 -1.93 13.33 7.73
CA ASP A 20 -2.51 14.65 8.03
C ASP A 20 -3.03 15.33 6.76
N ASP A 21 -2.29 15.24 5.66
CA ASP A 21 -2.72 15.73 4.34
C ASP A 21 -3.98 15.01 3.84
N PHE A 22 -4.01 13.68 3.98
CA PHE A 22 -5.21 12.89 3.65
C PHE A 22 -6.42 13.31 4.48
N GLU A 23 -6.26 13.52 5.80
CA GLU A 23 -7.33 13.94 6.70
C GLU A 23 -7.84 15.35 6.40
N LYS A 24 -6.96 16.25 5.94
CA LYS A 24 -7.32 17.61 5.49
C LYS A 24 -7.94 17.63 4.09
N GLY A 25 -7.81 16.55 3.32
CA GLY A 25 -8.29 16.46 1.94
C GLY A 25 -7.51 17.31 0.94
N MET A 26 -6.29 17.74 1.29
CA MET A 26 -5.40 18.54 0.45
C MET A 26 -3.98 18.01 0.57
N LEU A 27 -3.22 18.05 -0.52
CA LEU A 27 -1.91 17.42 -0.63
C LEU A 27 -0.78 18.45 -0.69
N ILE A 28 0.21 18.32 0.20
CA ILE A 28 1.46 19.09 0.09
C ILE A 28 2.50 18.21 -0.62
N GLN A 29 2.64 18.39 -1.94
CA GLN A 29 3.54 17.56 -2.76
C GLN A 29 5.04 17.78 -2.48
N GLN A 30 5.41 18.96 -1.99
CA GLN A 30 6.80 19.39 -1.95
C GLN A 30 7.38 19.29 -0.54
N PHE A 31 8.59 18.76 -0.46
CA PHE A 31 9.41 18.69 0.75
C PHE A 31 10.69 19.49 0.51
N LYS A 32 10.91 20.52 1.32
CA LYS A 32 12.15 21.29 1.39
C LYS A 32 12.88 20.84 2.64
N VAL A 33 13.98 20.12 2.46
CA VAL A 33 14.67 19.40 3.52
C VAL A 33 16.10 19.90 3.64
N CYS A 34 16.48 20.40 4.81
CA CYS A 34 17.87 20.73 5.13
C CYS A 34 18.57 19.49 5.70
N GLU A 35 19.65 19.08 5.04
CA GLU A 35 20.42 17.86 5.35
C GLU A 35 21.84 18.18 5.89
N GLU A 36 21.96 19.27 6.66
CA GLU A 36 23.25 19.71 7.24
C GLU A 36 23.78 18.73 8.29
N GLU A 37 22.93 18.24 9.20
CA GLU A 37 23.33 17.30 10.24
C GLU A 37 23.13 15.84 9.79
N THR A 38 21.96 15.52 9.24
CA THR A 38 21.58 14.16 8.85
C THR A 38 20.99 14.11 7.45
N LYS A 39 21.30 13.04 6.70
CA LYS A 39 20.75 12.79 5.36
C LYS A 39 19.31 12.29 5.38
N PHE A 40 18.52 12.74 4.42
CA PHE A 40 17.12 12.36 4.28
C PHE A 40 17.02 11.00 3.61
N LEU A 41 16.37 10.06 4.32
CA LEU A 41 16.14 8.69 3.88
C LEU A 41 17.38 8.06 3.22
N ASP A 42 18.54 8.15 3.87
CA ASP A 42 19.83 7.72 3.32
C ASP A 42 19.89 6.22 3.05
N PHE A 43 19.41 5.85 1.86
CA PHE A 43 19.33 4.48 1.40
C PHE A 43 20.72 3.82 1.28
N TYR A 44 21.74 4.56 0.86
CA TYR A 44 23.08 4.00 0.67
C TYR A 44 23.75 3.71 2.01
N ALA A 45 23.59 4.58 3.00
CA ALA A 45 24.04 4.31 4.35
C ALA A 45 23.30 3.10 4.96
N LEU A 46 21.99 3.00 4.73
CA LEU A 46 21.20 1.85 5.18
C LEU A 46 21.68 0.54 4.53
N GLN A 47 21.91 0.57 3.21
CA GLN A 47 22.40 -0.56 2.43
C GLN A 47 23.74 -1.06 2.96
N SER A 48 24.69 -0.13 3.17
CA SER A 48 26.02 -0.45 3.70
C SER A 48 25.89 -1.07 5.09
N TYR A 49 25.11 -0.45 5.98
CA TYR A 49 24.92 -0.94 7.35
C TYR A 49 24.32 -2.34 7.41
N ILE A 50 23.26 -2.62 6.64
CA ILE A 50 22.62 -3.94 6.59
C ILE A 50 23.58 -5.00 6.02
N THR A 51 24.43 -4.63 5.07
CA THR A 51 25.38 -5.56 4.44
C THR A 51 26.53 -5.92 5.40
N GLU A 52 26.99 -4.94 6.18
CA GLU A 52 28.17 -5.06 7.05
C GLU A 52 27.83 -5.52 8.47
N THR A 53 26.58 -5.35 8.91
CA THR A 53 26.17 -5.60 10.31
C THR A 53 25.25 -6.80 10.41
N ASN A 54 25.55 -7.73 11.32
CA ASN A 54 24.64 -8.83 11.66
C ASN A 54 23.49 -8.32 12.56
N ILE A 55 22.31 -8.12 11.97
CA ILE A 55 21.14 -7.59 12.68
C ILE A 55 20.31 -8.74 13.24
N ILE A 56 20.39 -8.95 14.56
CA ILE A 56 19.65 -10.01 15.25
C ILE A 56 18.21 -9.58 15.55
N ASN A 57 18.00 -8.31 15.91
CA ASN A 57 16.69 -7.79 16.27
C ASN A 57 16.03 -7.08 15.08
N LEU A 58 15.05 -7.76 14.48
CA LEU A 58 14.35 -7.29 13.28
C LEU A 58 13.16 -6.36 13.56
N ILE A 59 12.88 -5.98 14.82
CA ILE A 59 11.72 -5.15 15.18
C ILE A 59 11.75 -3.82 14.44
N VAL A 60 12.90 -3.15 14.41
CA VAL A 60 13.03 -1.84 13.75
C VAL A 60 12.92 -1.98 12.23
N LEU A 61 13.47 -3.03 11.64
CA LEU A 61 13.33 -3.31 10.21
C LEU A 61 11.87 -3.62 9.82
N LYS A 62 11.12 -4.33 10.66
CA LYS A 62 9.66 -4.53 10.51
C LYS A 62 8.90 -3.21 10.58
N SER A 63 9.30 -2.31 11.49
CA SER A 63 8.71 -0.97 11.59
C SER A 63 8.96 -0.15 10.32
N ILE A 64 10.20 -0.09 9.84
CA ILE A 64 10.56 0.59 8.57
C ILE A 64 9.72 0.06 7.42
N GLN A 65 9.66 -1.26 7.28
CA GLN A 65 8.91 -1.91 6.23
C GLN A 65 7.42 -1.55 6.28
N TYR A 66 6.81 -1.61 7.47
CA TYR A 66 5.43 -1.19 7.68
C TYR A 66 5.21 0.28 7.30
N ASN A 67 6.11 1.18 7.71
CA ASN A 67 6.01 2.60 7.40
C ASN A 67 6.13 2.86 5.88
N CYS A 68 7.14 2.29 5.22
CA CYS A 68 7.33 2.43 3.77
C CYS A 68 6.14 1.88 2.98
N THR A 69 5.62 0.70 3.35
CA THR A 69 4.44 0.10 2.68
C THR A 69 3.22 1.00 2.83
N ASN A 70 3.00 1.56 4.02
CA ASN A 70 1.88 2.49 4.23
C ASN A 70 2.03 3.78 3.44
N ILE A 71 3.24 4.36 3.37
CA ILE A 71 3.51 5.57 2.56
C ILE A 71 3.14 5.30 1.09
N ILE A 72 3.60 4.17 0.55
CA ILE A 72 3.32 3.76 -0.83
C ILE A 72 1.82 3.55 -1.07
N ASN A 73 1.13 2.85 -0.17
CA ASN A 73 -0.30 2.60 -0.29
C ASN A 73 -1.12 3.88 -0.17
N LEU A 74 -0.79 4.77 0.78
CA LEU A 74 -1.45 6.07 0.94
C LEU A 74 -1.35 6.89 -0.34
N TRP A 75 -0.16 6.94 -0.94
CA TRP A 75 0.05 7.62 -2.22
C TRP A 75 -0.84 7.03 -3.33
N ASN A 76 -0.72 5.72 -3.58
CA ASN A 76 -1.36 5.06 -4.72
C ASN A 76 -2.89 5.00 -4.61
N GLU A 77 -3.42 4.84 -3.40
CA GLU A 77 -4.84 4.60 -3.18
C GLU A 77 -5.61 5.88 -2.87
N LYS A 78 -4.99 6.84 -2.16
CA LYS A 78 -5.70 7.94 -1.52
C LYS A 78 -5.23 9.33 -1.96
N LEU A 79 -3.93 9.58 -1.95
CA LEU A 79 -3.40 10.94 -2.10
C LEU A 79 -3.31 11.41 -3.56
N ILE A 80 -3.08 10.51 -4.51
CA ILE A 80 -2.88 10.88 -5.93
C ILE A 80 -4.05 11.67 -6.55
N ASN A 81 -5.25 11.56 -5.97
CA ASN A 81 -6.45 12.25 -6.46
C ASN A 81 -6.81 13.50 -5.63
N LEU A 82 -6.03 13.84 -4.60
CA LEU A 82 -6.27 15.04 -3.82
C LEU A 82 -5.76 16.27 -4.55
N PRO A 83 -6.44 17.42 -4.42
CA PRO A 83 -5.94 18.68 -4.94
C PRO A 83 -4.67 19.11 -4.19
N ASP A 84 -3.79 19.80 -4.89
CA ASP A 84 -2.59 20.40 -4.30
C ASP A 84 -2.97 21.52 -3.32
N ASP A 85 -2.31 21.54 -2.16
CA ASP A 85 -2.44 22.62 -1.21
C ASP A 85 -1.57 23.81 -1.65
N MET A 86 -2.22 24.96 -1.83
CA MET A 86 -1.61 26.18 -2.34
C MET A 86 -1.68 27.29 -1.30
N PHE A 87 -0.72 28.21 -1.33
CA PHE A 87 -0.83 29.44 -0.57
C PHE A 87 -1.90 30.35 -1.20
N GLU A 88 -2.75 30.97 -0.37
CA GLU A 88 -3.76 31.95 -0.83
C GLU A 88 -3.13 33.10 -1.64
N LYS A 89 -1.90 33.47 -1.29
CA LYS A 89 -1.09 34.46 -2.00
C LYS A 89 0.29 33.87 -2.26
N CYS A 90 0.90 34.23 -3.38
CA CYS A 90 2.25 33.80 -3.73
C CYS A 90 3.21 33.98 -2.54
N PHE A 91 3.85 32.89 -2.15
CA PHE A 91 4.89 32.90 -1.14
C PHE A 91 6.16 33.44 -1.79
N PHE A 92 6.68 34.58 -1.32
CA PHE A 92 7.95 35.12 -1.80
C PHE A 92 8.88 35.52 -0.65
N ILE A 93 10.18 35.38 -0.90
CA ILE A 93 11.26 35.86 -0.05
C ILE A 93 12.10 36.82 -0.85
N LYS A 94 12.24 38.02 -0.29
CA LYS A 94 13.12 39.07 -0.78
C LYS A 94 14.28 39.19 0.21
N ASP A 95 15.49 39.31 -0.33
CA ASP A 95 16.66 39.72 0.45
C ASP A 95 16.65 41.26 0.48
N GLU A 96 17.46 41.91 -0.34
CA GLU A 96 17.45 43.36 -0.51
C GLU A 96 16.60 43.76 -1.72
N PRO A 97 15.84 44.87 -1.64
CA PRO A 97 15.14 45.41 -2.81
C PRO A 97 16.14 45.62 -3.96
N PRO A 98 15.88 45.17 -5.21
CA PRO A 98 14.64 44.59 -5.73
C PRO A 98 14.62 43.06 -5.91
N ILE A 99 15.56 42.31 -5.31
CA ILE A 99 15.81 40.90 -5.68
C ILE A 99 14.87 39.95 -4.94
N ILE A 100 14.10 39.16 -5.70
CA ILE A 100 13.32 38.01 -5.18
C ILE A 100 14.20 36.77 -5.25
N ARG A 101 14.51 36.18 -4.09
CA ARG A 101 15.35 34.98 -3.98
C ARG A 101 14.57 33.68 -4.16
N PHE A 102 13.30 33.68 -3.77
CA PHE A 102 12.45 32.50 -3.85
C PHE A 102 10.99 32.90 -4.00
N SER A 103 10.25 32.21 -4.86
CA SER A 103 8.80 32.37 -4.99
C SER A 103 8.09 31.07 -5.34
N THR A 104 6.93 30.79 -4.74
CA THR A 104 6.09 29.63 -5.07
C THR A 104 4.62 29.90 -4.74
N TRP A 105 3.72 29.26 -5.47
CA TRP A 105 2.30 29.18 -5.13
C TRP A 105 1.95 27.90 -4.35
N PHE A 106 2.76 26.86 -4.46
CA PHE A 106 2.54 25.57 -3.82
C PHE A 106 3.07 25.57 -2.39
N LYS A 107 2.29 25.04 -1.46
CA LYS A 107 2.81 24.77 -0.11
C LYS A 107 3.86 23.67 -0.16
N PHE A 108 4.71 23.68 0.86
CA PHE A 108 5.77 22.70 1.02
C PHE A 108 5.99 22.41 2.50
N HIS A 109 6.35 21.17 2.83
CA HIS A 109 6.91 20.84 4.14
C HIS A 109 8.33 21.40 4.22
N ALA A 110 8.62 22.16 5.27
CA ALA A 110 9.95 22.72 5.53
C ALA A 110 10.51 22.01 6.76
N ILE A 111 11.57 21.23 6.54
CA ILE A 111 12.08 20.28 7.53
C ILE A 111 13.59 20.50 7.67
N TYR A 112 14.04 20.72 8.90
CA TYR A 112 15.45 20.61 9.25
C TYR A 112 15.70 19.26 9.90
N LEU A 113 16.56 18.45 9.30
CA LEU A 113 16.90 17.12 9.81
C LEU A 113 18.05 17.24 10.81
N LYS A 114 17.73 17.07 12.09
CA LYS A 114 18.73 16.88 13.14
C LYS A 114 18.97 15.40 13.38
N ASP A 115 20.05 15.10 14.09
CA ASP A 115 20.46 13.72 14.41
C ASP A 115 19.39 12.87 15.13
N SER A 116 18.43 13.49 15.80
CA SER A 116 17.40 12.80 16.57
C SER A 116 15.98 13.35 16.41
N GLU A 117 15.76 14.36 15.57
CA GLU A 117 14.44 14.98 15.43
C GLU A 117 14.17 15.58 14.05
N PHE A 118 12.90 15.63 13.69
CA PHE A 118 12.40 16.47 12.61
C PHE A 118 11.98 17.81 13.19
N GLN A 119 12.72 18.86 12.89
CA GLN A 119 12.29 20.20 13.22
C GLN A 119 11.44 20.76 12.06
N PHE A 120 10.15 20.92 12.33
CA PHE A 120 9.18 21.45 11.37
C PHE A 120 9.09 22.97 11.44
N TYR A 121 8.83 23.58 10.28
CA TYR A 121 8.57 25.01 10.11
C TYR A 121 7.21 25.14 9.41
N ASP A 122 6.14 25.28 10.20
CA ASP A 122 4.77 25.08 9.74
C ASP A 122 4.10 26.38 9.30
N THR A 123 4.40 27.48 9.99
CA THR A 123 3.82 28.79 9.67
C THR A 123 4.52 29.43 8.47
N ILE A 124 3.84 30.36 7.78
CA ILE A 124 4.43 31.15 6.69
C ILE A 124 5.71 31.88 7.17
N PHE A 125 5.69 32.42 8.38
CA PHE A 125 6.84 33.11 8.96
C PHE A 125 8.03 32.16 9.14
N GLU A 126 7.80 31.00 9.76
CA GLU A 126 8.83 29.98 9.97
C GLU A 126 9.41 29.45 8.66
N LYS A 127 8.56 29.16 7.66
CA LYS A 127 9.03 28.74 6.32
C LYS A 127 9.92 29.81 5.68
N LYS A 128 9.62 31.09 5.88
CA LYS A 128 10.48 32.18 5.39
C LYS A 128 11.83 32.19 6.09
N GLN A 129 11.86 32.01 7.41
CA GLN A 129 13.11 31.91 8.18
C GLN A 129 13.93 30.69 7.75
N PHE A 130 13.27 29.54 7.56
CA PHE A 130 13.90 28.32 7.08
C PHE A 130 14.64 28.54 5.75
N ILE A 131 13.94 29.07 4.73
CA ILE A 131 14.56 29.32 3.44
C ILE A 131 15.67 30.37 3.57
N LYS A 132 15.46 31.50 4.27
CA LYS A 132 16.52 32.50 4.45
C LYS A 132 17.80 31.92 5.06
N LYS A 133 17.67 31.02 6.03
CA LYS A 133 18.80 30.45 6.76
C LYS A 133 19.45 29.27 6.05
N HIS A 134 18.68 28.45 5.33
CA HIS A 134 19.13 27.14 4.83
C HIS A 134 18.98 26.96 3.31
N ASN A 135 18.64 28.00 2.53
CA ASN A 135 18.37 27.86 1.10
C ASN A 135 19.46 27.10 0.33
N ASP A 136 20.72 27.35 0.66
CA ASP A 136 21.86 26.84 -0.11
C ASP A 136 22.21 25.39 0.24
N THR A 137 21.71 24.88 1.38
CA THR A 137 21.86 23.49 1.86
C THR A 137 20.57 22.69 1.77
N THR A 138 19.46 23.32 1.38
CA THR A 138 18.14 22.70 1.27
C THR A 138 18.03 21.90 -0.02
N LYS A 139 17.67 20.63 0.09
CA LYS A 139 17.23 19.82 -1.04
C LYS A 139 15.72 19.86 -1.20
N SER A 140 15.28 19.69 -2.44
CA SER A 140 13.86 19.63 -2.78
C SER A 140 13.52 18.21 -3.19
N PHE A 141 12.51 17.65 -2.56
CA PHE A 141 11.94 16.35 -2.90
C PHE A 141 10.46 16.54 -3.21
N ILE A 142 9.96 15.80 -4.18
CA ILE A 142 8.52 15.61 -4.37
C ILE A 142 8.11 14.26 -3.75
N ILE A 143 6.82 14.07 -3.45
CA ILE A 143 6.33 12.81 -2.87
C ILE A 143 6.77 11.60 -3.70
N GLN A 144 6.79 11.71 -5.04
CA GLN A 144 7.22 10.63 -5.92
C GLN A 144 8.67 10.19 -5.64
N ASP A 145 9.57 11.11 -5.30
CA ASP A 145 10.96 10.78 -4.93
C ASP A 145 10.98 9.96 -3.64
N ILE A 146 10.18 10.36 -2.65
CA ILE A 146 10.05 9.65 -1.37
C ILE A 146 9.49 8.24 -1.59
N ILE A 147 8.52 8.09 -2.49
CA ILE A 147 7.93 6.79 -2.87
C ILE A 147 8.96 5.88 -3.51
N ILE A 148 9.79 6.41 -4.41
CA ILE A 148 10.89 5.65 -5.04
C ILE A 148 11.89 5.19 -3.97
N ILE A 149 12.29 6.08 -3.06
CA ILE A 149 13.21 5.74 -1.97
C ILE A 149 12.61 4.66 -1.05
N CYS A 150 11.33 4.79 -0.67
CA CYS A 150 10.62 3.79 0.13
C CYS A 150 10.57 2.42 -0.56
N ASN A 151 10.34 2.37 -1.87
CA ASN A 151 10.38 1.12 -2.65
C ASN A 151 11.78 0.49 -2.63
N ASN A 152 12.84 1.29 -2.79
CA ASN A 152 14.21 0.81 -2.74
C ASN A 152 14.57 0.23 -1.37
N ILE A 153 14.20 0.95 -0.29
CA ILE A 153 14.36 0.49 1.09
C ILE A 153 13.62 -0.85 1.30
N LEU A 154 12.36 -0.95 0.88
CA LEU A 154 11.57 -2.18 1.00
C LEU A 154 12.18 -3.35 0.24
N ASN A 155 12.53 -3.14 -1.03
CA ASN A 155 13.11 -4.19 -1.86
C ASN A 155 14.41 -4.71 -1.26
N PHE A 156 15.24 -3.80 -0.73
CA PHE A 156 16.50 -4.18 -0.12
C PHE A 156 16.31 -4.93 1.21
N ILE A 157 15.51 -4.38 2.14
CA ILE A 157 15.22 -5.04 3.43
C ILE A 157 14.58 -6.41 3.21
N THR A 158 13.60 -6.51 2.31
CA THR A 158 12.91 -7.80 2.06
C THR A 158 13.77 -8.82 1.33
N SER A 159 14.79 -8.38 0.60
CA SER A 159 15.77 -9.29 -0.02
C SER A 159 16.79 -9.78 1.01
N ALA A 160 17.24 -8.91 1.91
CA ALA A 160 18.20 -9.25 2.95
C ALA A 160 17.56 -10.06 4.11
N TYR A 161 16.30 -9.80 4.42
CA TYR A 161 15.55 -10.43 5.52
C TYR A 161 14.13 -10.83 5.07
N PRO A 162 13.98 -11.94 4.32
CA PRO A 162 12.69 -12.39 3.79
C PRO A 162 11.62 -12.63 4.88
N GLU A 163 12.03 -13.03 6.08
CA GLU A 163 11.19 -13.29 7.26
C GLU A 163 10.49 -12.03 7.82
N ILE A 164 10.88 -10.84 7.35
CA ILE A 164 10.27 -9.56 7.72
C ILE A 164 8.98 -9.31 6.93
N LEU A 165 8.75 -10.00 5.81
CA LEU A 165 7.51 -9.88 5.05
C LEU A 165 6.30 -10.12 5.97
N PRO A 166 5.23 -9.29 5.89
CA PRO A 166 4.03 -9.56 6.66
C PRO A 166 3.52 -10.91 6.17
N GLN A 167 3.03 -11.77 7.07
CA GLN A 167 2.63 -13.15 6.76
C GLN A 167 1.83 -13.25 5.45
N SER A 168 0.96 -12.26 5.18
CA SER A 168 0.21 -12.14 3.92
C SER A 168 1.06 -12.01 2.66
N GLN A 169 2.12 -11.19 2.63
CA GLN A 169 2.97 -11.00 1.43
C GLN A 169 4.07 -12.06 1.26
N ALA A 170 4.52 -12.68 2.35
CA ALA A 170 5.39 -13.87 2.29
C ALA A 170 4.64 -15.02 1.60
N ASP A 171 3.37 -15.22 1.97
CA ASP A 171 2.50 -16.18 1.31
C ASP A 171 2.30 -15.83 -0.18
N PHE A 172 2.07 -14.56 -0.55
CA PHE A 172 1.95 -14.14 -1.96
C PHE A 172 3.24 -14.40 -2.79
N LYS A 173 4.43 -14.07 -2.28
CA LYS A 173 5.70 -14.29 -3.01
C LYS A 173 6.02 -15.78 -3.18
N GLN A 174 5.74 -16.60 -2.16
CA GLN A 174 5.91 -18.05 -2.25
C GLN A 174 4.88 -18.67 -3.20
N ILE A 175 3.61 -18.25 -3.11
CA ILE A 175 2.54 -18.67 -4.02
C ILE A 175 2.89 -18.30 -5.48
N ASN A 176 3.40 -17.11 -5.74
CA ASN A 176 3.81 -16.70 -7.10
C ASN A 176 4.97 -17.50 -7.68
N LYS A 177 5.84 -18.09 -6.84
CA LYS A 177 6.92 -18.97 -7.29
C LYS A 177 6.41 -20.38 -7.62
N ASP A 178 5.30 -20.80 -7.00
CA ASP A 178 4.68 -22.13 -7.17
C ASP A 178 3.50 -22.14 -8.17
N LEU A 179 3.04 -20.96 -8.63
CA LEU A 179 1.92 -20.79 -9.56
C LEU A 179 2.36 -20.99 -11.02
N SER A 180 2.37 -22.24 -11.49
CA SER A 180 2.12 -22.54 -12.90
C SER A 180 0.62 -22.87 -13.07
N ASN A 181 0.02 -22.50 -14.21
CA ASN A 181 -1.39 -22.81 -14.52
C ASN A 181 -1.67 -24.32 -14.40
N ASP A 182 -0.70 -25.15 -14.80
CA ASP A 182 -0.85 -26.61 -14.84
C ASP A 182 -0.90 -27.22 -13.42
N ASN A 183 -0.17 -26.64 -12.45
CA ASN A 183 -0.14 -27.17 -11.07
C ASN A 183 -1.42 -26.88 -10.27
N VAL A 184 -2.11 -25.76 -10.52
CA VAL A 184 -3.29 -25.36 -9.73
C VAL A 184 -4.51 -26.20 -10.10
N PHE A 185 -4.68 -26.53 -11.38
CA PHE A 185 -5.84 -27.29 -11.84
C PHE A 185 -5.81 -28.76 -11.43
N GLU A 186 -4.61 -29.30 -11.16
CA GLU A 186 -4.42 -30.65 -10.62
C GLU A 186 -4.69 -30.74 -9.10
N MET A 187 -4.84 -29.61 -8.40
CA MET A 187 -5.10 -29.60 -6.96
C MET A 187 -6.50 -30.13 -6.63
N LYS A 188 -6.61 -30.78 -5.48
CA LYS A 188 -7.91 -31.17 -4.92
C LYS A 188 -8.60 -29.96 -4.29
N ASN A 189 -9.87 -29.79 -4.60
CA ASN A 189 -10.72 -28.81 -3.92
C ASN A 189 -11.09 -29.31 -2.53
N HIS A 190 -10.34 -28.91 -1.51
CA HIS A 190 -10.65 -29.30 -0.14
C HIS A 190 -11.91 -28.59 0.40
N LEU A 191 -12.22 -27.39 -0.09
CA LEU A 191 -13.36 -26.59 0.41
C LEU A 191 -14.72 -27.15 -0.03
N ILE A 192 -14.81 -27.64 -1.27
CA ILE A 192 -16.00 -28.29 -1.83
C ILE A 192 -15.55 -29.52 -2.66
N PRO A 193 -15.31 -30.68 -2.01
CA PRO A 193 -14.65 -31.84 -2.64
C PRO A 193 -15.33 -32.44 -3.88
N LYS A 194 -16.60 -32.13 -4.14
CA LYS A 194 -17.34 -32.61 -5.32
C LYS A 194 -17.25 -31.66 -6.53
N ILE A 195 -16.38 -30.65 -6.48
CA ILE A 195 -16.20 -29.67 -7.55
C ILE A 195 -14.71 -29.59 -7.86
N ASP A 196 -14.35 -29.81 -9.12
CA ASP A 196 -12.97 -29.72 -9.56
C ASP A 196 -12.49 -28.26 -9.55
N ILE A 197 -11.20 -28.04 -9.27
CA ILE A 197 -10.62 -26.69 -9.22
C ILE A 197 -10.76 -25.96 -10.57
N TYR A 198 -10.71 -26.70 -11.68
CA TYR A 198 -10.94 -26.13 -13.01
C TYR A 198 -12.36 -25.55 -13.17
N ASP A 199 -13.39 -26.20 -12.63
CA ASP A 199 -14.76 -25.68 -12.67
C ASP A 199 -14.90 -24.42 -11.81
N VAL A 200 -14.22 -24.38 -10.65
CA VAL A 200 -14.12 -23.18 -9.82
C VAL A 200 -13.47 -22.05 -10.61
N PHE A 201 -12.35 -22.32 -11.28
CA PHE A 201 -11.66 -21.35 -12.12
C PHE A 201 -12.56 -20.79 -13.20
N LYS A 202 -13.22 -21.67 -13.98
CA LYS A 202 -14.13 -21.27 -15.06
C LYS A 202 -15.26 -20.38 -14.58
N HIS A 203 -15.82 -20.67 -13.41
CA HIS A 203 -16.88 -19.84 -12.83
C HIS A 203 -16.37 -18.43 -12.51
N PHE A 204 -15.22 -18.32 -11.84
CA PHE A 204 -14.70 -17.02 -11.37
C PHE A 204 -13.88 -16.25 -12.42
N GLU A 205 -13.52 -16.88 -13.54
CA GLU A 205 -12.86 -16.23 -14.70
C GLU A 205 -13.67 -15.04 -15.24
N VAL A 206 -14.98 -15.00 -15.00
CA VAL A 206 -15.80 -13.82 -15.31
C VAL A 206 -15.26 -12.53 -14.68
N LEU A 207 -14.60 -12.60 -13.52
CA LEU A 207 -14.02 -11.44 -12.84
C LEU A 207 -12.74 -10.93 -13.48
N THR A 208 -12.05 -11.74 -14.30
CA THR A 208 -10.89 -11.29 -15.08
C THR A 208 -11.28 -10.78 -16.47
N LYS A 209 -12.54 -11.03 -16.89
CA LYS A 209 -13.07 -10.64 -18.21
C LYS A 209 -14.08 -9.50 -18.15
N THR A 210 -14.65 -9.23 -16.99
CA THR A 210 -15.66 -8.16 -16.80
C THR A 210 -15.00 -6.90 -16.27
N THR A 211 -15.41 -5.73 -16.77
CA THR A 211 -14.91 -4.43 -16.31
C THR A 211 -15.91 -3.67 -15.42
N ASN A 212 -15.38 -2.73 -14.63
CA ASN A 212 -16.17 -1.72 -13.93
C ASN A 212 -16.65 -0.61 -14.91
N LYS A 213 -17.12 0.52 -14.39
CA LYS A 213 -17.54 1.67 -15.21
C LYS A 213 -16.37 2.44 -15.85
N ASN A 214 -15.14 2.16 -15.40
CA ASN A 214 -13.92 2.81 -15.83
C ASN A 214 -13.09 1.89 -16.76
N ASP A 215 -13.70 0.84 -17.30
CA ASP A 215 -13.04 -0.17 -18.14
C ASP A 215 -11.88 -0.93 -17.48
N GLU A 216 -11.87 -1.02 -16.16
CA GLU A 216 -10.88 -1.79 -15.39
C GLU A 216 -11.45 -3.16 -15.00
N PHE A 217 -10.68 -4.23 -15.24
CA PHE A 217 -11.04 -5.60 -14.83
C PHE A 217 -11.07 -5.75 -13.30
N TYR A 218 -11.99 -6.58 -12.78
CA TYR A 218 -12.12 -6.78 -11.33
C TYR A 218 -10.91 -7.50 -10.73
N LEU A 219 -10.38 -8.51 -11.43
CA LEU A 219 -9.21 -9.27 -11.02
C LEU A 219 -8.22 -9.42 -12.18
N THR A 220 -6.93 -9.55 -11.87
CA THR A 220 -5.96 -10.13 -12.79
C THR A 220 -6.04 -11.66 -12.76
N ASN A 221 -5.48 -12.34 -13.76
CA ASN A 221 -5.40 -13.81 -13.77
C ASN A 221 -4.61 -14.33 -12.55
N GLU A 222 -3.56 -13.62 -12.15
CA GLU A 222 -2.77 -13.95 -10.97
C GLU A 222 -3.60 -13.90 -9.68
N GLN A 223 -4.35 -12.81 -9.47
CA GLN A 223 -5.24 -12.67 -8.30
C GLN A 223 -6.32 -13.76 -8.26
N LEU A 224 -6.85 -14.15 -9.42
CA LEU A 224 -7.79 -15.26 -9.53
C LEU A 224 -7.17 -16.59 -9.12
N LEU A 225 -5.96 -16.90 -9.60
CA LEU A 225 -5.25 -18.13 -9.23
C LEU A 225 -4.92 -18.18 -7.74
N ILE A 226 -4.46 -17.07 -7.17
CA ILE A 226 -4.20 -16.96 -5.73
C ILE A 226 -5.49 -17.23 -4.96
N PHE A 227 -6.59 -16.57 -5.34
CA PHE A 227 -7.89 -16.76 -4.70
C PHE A 227 -8.30 -18.24 -4.70
N ILE A 228 -8.16 -18.92 -5.84
CA ILE A 228 -8.53 -20.33 -5.99
C ILE A 228 -7.67 -21.22 -5.12
N LYS A 229 -6.35 -21.10 -5.22
CA LYS A 229 -5.39 -21.90 -4.46
C LYS A 229 -5.62 -21.73 -2.95
N THR A 230 -5.60 -20.49 -2.47
CA THR A 230 -5.65 -20.22 -1.02
C THR A 230 -7.00 -20.60 -0.42
N THR A 231 -8.08 -20.40 -1.17
CA THR A 231 -9.44 -20.57 -0.64
C THR A 231 -9.95 -21.99 -0.81
N PHE A 232 -9.78 -22.59 -1.99
CA PHE A 232 -10.38 -23.88 -2.32
C PHE A 232 -9.44 -25.06 -2.06
N ALA A 233 -8.15 -24.92 -2.40
CA ALA A 233 -7.17 -25.97 -2.12
C ALA A 233 -6.65 -25.87 -0.67
N ASP A 234 -6.15 -24.72 -0.25
CA ASP A 234 -5.44 -24.60 1.04
C ASP A 234 -6.37 -24.34 2.24
N LYS A 235 -7.62 -23.92 2.00
CA LYS A 235 -8.59 -23.47 3.04
C LYS A 235 -8.06 -22.36 3.96
N LYS A 236 -7.11 -21.58 3.47
CA LYS A 236 -6.51 -20.45 4.17
C LYS A 236 -6.61 -19.21 3.26
N PRO A 237 -7.82 -18.65 3.08
CA PRO A 237 -8.02 -17.53 2.17
C PRO A 237 -7.11 -16.35 2.56
N ILE A 238 -6.44 -15.78 1.56
CA ILE A 238 -5.65 -14.57 1.71
C ILE A 238 -6.49 -13.41 1.19
N LYS A 239 -6.65 -12.37 1.99
CA LYS A 239 -7.49 -11.22 1.67
C LYS A 239 -6.81 -10.35 0.61
N GLN A 240 -7.47 -10.13 -0.52
CA GLN A 240 -6.96 -9.40 -1.67
C GLN A 240 -7.79 -8.15 -1.97
N ASN A 241 -7.14 -7.11 -2.51
CA ASN A 241 -7.84 -5.99 -3.11
C ASN A 241 -8.29 -6.36 -4.54
N PHE A 242 -9.41 -5.80 -4.99
CA PHE A 242 -9.76 -5.84 -6.41
C PHE A 242 -8.77 -5.01 -7.23
N ASN A 243 -8.55 -5.39 -8.48
CA ASN A 243 -7.68 -4.67 -9.41
C ASN A 243 -8.26 -3.30 -9.81
N CYS A 244 -9.58 -3.16 -9.82
CA CYS A 244 -10.26 -1.93 -10.25
C CYS A 244 -10.59 -0.97 -9.10
N LYS A 245 -10.60 0.33 -9.41
CA LYS A 245 -11.04 1.39 -8.50
C LYS A 245 -12.58 1.42 -8.46
N GLY A 246 -13.16 1.53 -7.26
CA GLY A 246 -14.61 1.68 -7.10
C GLY A 246 -15.44 0.50 -7.63
N PHE A 247 -15.07 -0.72 -7.27
CA PHE A 247 -15.74 -1.94 -7.74
C PHE A 247 -17.22 -2.01 -7.30
N GLN A 248 -18.08 -2.59 -8.15
CA GLN A 248 -19.50 -2.71 -7.85
C GLN A 248 -19.78 -3.96 -7.01
N LYS A 249 -19.94 -3.79 -5.70
CA LYS A 249 -20.26 -4.91 -4.77
C LYS A 249 -21.39 -5.81 -5.27
N LYS A 250 -22.46 -5.23 -5.83
CA LYS A 250 -23.61 -5.99 -6.36
C LYS A 250 -23.22 -7.00 -7.45
N LYS A 251 -22.33 -6.63 -8.37
CA LYS A 251 -21.86 -7.52 -9.44
C LYS A 251 -21.05 -8.67 -8.87
N VAL A 252 -20.10 -8.37 -7.98
CA VAL A 252 -19.27 -9.39 -7.33
C VAL A 252 -20.13 -10.34 -6.51
N ARG A 253 -21.03 -9.81 -5.65
CA ARG A 253 -21.97 -10.64 -4.87
C ARG A 253 -22.78 -11.58 -5.76
N LYS A 254 -23.24 -11.12 -6.92
CA LYS A 254 -23.96 -11.95 -7.87
C LYS A 254 -23.11 -13.13 -8.36
N VAL A 255 -21.84 -12.90 -8.73
CA VAL A 255 -20.93 -13.99 -9.15
C VAL A 255 -20.80 -15.07 -8.06
N PHE A 256 -20.60 -14.66 -6.81
CA PHE A 256 -20.52 -15.61 -5.69
C PHE A 256 -21.86 -16.28 -5.37
N TYR A 257 -22.97 -15.57 -5.54
CA TYR A 257 -24.31 -16.12 -5.36
C TYR A 257 -24.64 -17.15 -6.43
N ASP A 258 -24.29 -16.88 -7.69
CA ASP A 258 -24.45 -17.82 -8.80
C ASP A 258 -23.59 -19.07 -8.56
N PHE A 259 -22.39 -18.90 -8.00
CA PHE A 259 -21.55 -20.03 -7.58
C PHE A 259 -22.25 -20.89 -6.52
N TYR A 260 -22.83 -20.26 -5.49
CA TYR A 260 -23.65 -20.93 -4.49
C TYR A 260 -24.83 -21.68 -5.12
N PHE A 261 -25.59 -20.99 -5.97
CA PHE A 261 -26.81 -21.55 -6.55
C PHE A 261 -26.51 -22.80 -7.38
N ASN A 262 -25.44 -22.76 -8.18
CA ASN A 262 -25.03 -23.85 -9.06
C ASN A 262 -24.46 -25.05 -8.30
N ASN A 263 -23.94 -24.85 -7.09
CA ASN A 263 -23.15 -25.86 -6.39
C ASN A 263 -23.72 -26.31 -5.05
N LYS A 264 -24.79 -25.69 -4.56
CA LYS A 264 -25.40 -26.02 -3.26
C LYS A 264 -25.76 -27.51 -3.08
N ASN A 265 -26.10 -28.21 -4.16
CA ASN A 265 -26.45 -29.64 -4.13
C ASN A 265 -25.22 -30.56 -4.10
N LYS A 266 -24.03 -30.02 -4.36
CA LYS A 266 -22.76 -30.73 -4.31
C LYS A 266 -22.11 -30.68 -2.91
N GLU A 267 -22.69 -29.93 -1.99
CA GLU A 267 -22.22 -29.80 -0.61
C GLU A 267 -22.66 -30.99 0.25
N THR A 268 -21.81 -31.40 1.19
CA THR A 268 -22.14 -32.48 2.14
C THR A 268 -22.85 -31.97 3.38
N ASN A 269 -22.64 -30.70 3.75
CA ASN A 269 -23.29 -30.05 4.87
C ASN A 269 -24.19 -28.90 4.36
N HIS A 270 -25.50 -29.04 4.54
CA HIS A 270 -26.48 -28.04 4.09
C HIS A 270 -26.78 -26.95 5.13
N THR A 271 -26.25 -27.06 6.35
CA THR A 271 -26.45 -26.06 7.39
C THR A 271 -25.64 -24.80 7.08
N ARG A 272 -26.29 -23.63 7.15
CA ARG A 272 -25.66 -22.30 6.93
C ARG A 272 -24.92 -22.18 5.59
N LEU A 273 -25.40 -22.87 4.55
CA LEU A 273 -24.71 -22.95 3.27
C LEU A 273 -24.55 -21.59 2.58
N LYS A 274 -25.60 -20.76 2.55
CA LYS A 274 -25.48 -19.37 2.07
C LYS A 274 -24.38 -18.58 2.79
N ARG A 275 -24.25 -18.75 4.11
CA ARG A 275 -23.20 -18.11 4.92
C ARG A 275 -21.82 -18.62 4.55
N LYS A 276 -21.64 -19.92 4.32
CA LYS A 276 -20.37 -20.48 3.83
C LYS A 276 -19.90 -19.75 2.56
N TYR A 277 -20.76 -19.63 1.55
CA TYR A 277 -20.39 -19.00 0.28
C TYR A 277 -20.19 -17.49 0.38
N PHE A 278 -20.92 -16.81 1.27
CA PHE A 278 -20.62 -15.43 1.61
C PHE A 278 -19.22 -15.29 2.24
N ASN A 279 -18.85 -16.20 3.16
CA ASN A 279 -17.54 -16.17 3.82
C ASN A 279 -16.40 -16.37 2.81
N ILE A 280 -16.57 -17.21 1.78
CA ILE A 280 -15.59 -17.35 0.68
C ILE A 280 -15.26 -15.98 0.08
N MET A 281 -16.27 -15.15 -0.18
CA MET A 281 -16.09 -13.80 -0.71
C MET A 281 -15.48 -12.85 0.33
N ASN A 282 -16.04 -12.83 1.54
CA ASN A 282 -15.67 -11.90 2.60
C ASN A 282 -14.26 -12.13 3.16
N ASP A 283 -13.81 -13.38 3.18
CA ASP A 283 -12.51 -13.76 3.71
C ASP A 283 -11.42 -13.60 2.64
N ALA A 284 -11.77 -13.75 1.36
CA ALA A 284 -10.84 -13.60 0.24
C ALA A 284 -10.69 -12.17 -0.28
N PHE A 285 -11.67 -11.28 -0.09
CA PHE A 285 -11.63 -9.94 -0.70
C PHE A 285 -11.94 -8.82 0.30
N TYR A 286 -11.20 -7.72 0.19
CA TYR A 286 -11.50 -6.49 0.90
C TYR A 286 -12.77 -5.82 0.37
N GLY A 287 -13.41 -5.00 1.22
CA GLY A 287 -14.60 -4.24 0.86
C GLY A 287 -15.93 -4.96 1.10
N PHE A 288 -15.94 -6.14 1.72
CA PHE A 288 -17.14 -6.82 2.23
C PHE A 288 -17.13 -6.89 3.76
N ASN A 289 -18.31 -6.89 4.36
CA ASN A 289 -18.50 -7.04 5.80
C ASN A 289 -19.82 -7.76 6.13
N GLU A 290 -20.06 -8.05 7.40
CA GLU A 290 -21.27 -8.76 7.87
C GLU A 290 -22.59 -8.15 7.38
N ASN A 291 -22.68 -6.83 7.18
CA ASN A 291 -23.89 -6.19 6.69
C ASN A 291 -24.19 -6.57 5.23
N ASP A 292 -23.15 -6.84 4.44
CA ASP A 292 -23.27 -7.29 3.05
C ASP A 292 -23.87 -8.72 2.94
N TYR A 293 -23.92 -9.49 4.03
CA TYR A 293 -24.56 -10.81 4.04
C TYR A 293 -26.07 -10.71 3.79
N THR A 294 -26.74 -9.68 4.30
CA THR A 294 -28.18 -9.51 4.12
C THR A 294 -28.55 -9.37 2.64
N ASP A 295 -27.72 -8.67 1.87
CA ASP A 295 -27.88 -8.51 0.43
C ASP A 295 -27.45 -9.74 -0.37
N PHE A 296 -26.55 -10.57 0.18
CA PHE A 296 -26.18 -11.85 -0.41
C PHE A 296 -27.24 -12.92 -0.17
N ALA A 297 -27.97 -12.83 0.94
CA ALA A 297 -28.95 -13.84 1.35
C ALA A 297 -30.33 -13.67 0.68
N LYS A 298 -30.63 -12.47 0.18
CA LYS A 298 -31.83 -12.14 -0.62
C LYS A 298 -31.76 -12.79 -2.00
#